data_AF-A0A1Q4FB32-F1
#
_entry.id   AF-A0A1Q4FB32-F1
#
_cell.length_a   1.000
_cell.length_b   1.000
_cell.length_c   1.000
_cell.angle_alpha   90.00
_cell.angle_beta   90.00
_cell.angle_gamma   90.00
#
_symmetry.space_group_name_H-M   'P 1'
#
loop_
_entity.id
_entity.type
_entity.pdbx_description
1 polymer ?
#
loop_
_entity_poly.entity_id
_entity_poly.type
_entity_poly.pdbx_seq_one_letter_code
_entity_poly.pdbx_strand_id
1 'polypeptide(L)'
;MDNKYPARICVHQAFCAIACTFLTIFFTCSCLFSSAQSNRAPTPEERTAIDRTVHAVLPVMQQFTDENWTIIKGDTDSPDDYSVSTKPQVPVNTAPFNTWQFSVKENSPLWNEKLHPLFEKLMHPPAEYNDSTQMKAWKRLSKEYHNLKDIFVEVEVNRPGLLVNPDKNSKENLRIPGCAFVAKLPHDHWMGIDRSLEAGYVLSFGNWSTAKFRQGYNDYRFHFVHPNNSPFIENIVIIIMGNEQRIKELLSKINWNDINNGLSL
;
A
#
# COMPACT_ATOMS: atom_id res chain seq x y z
N MET A 1 -26.86 26.67 -80.23
CA MET A 1 -27.15 28.08 -79.92
C MET A 1 -27.97 28.10 -78.64
N ASP A 2 -27.40 28.69 -77.61
CA ASP A 2 -27.99 29.30 -76.41
C ASP A 2 -29.30 28.74 -75.82
N ASN A 3 -29.21 28.28 -74.56
CA ASN A 3 -29.95 28.87 -73.44
C ASN A 3 -29.51 28.20 -72.13
N LYS A 4 -28.81 28.93 -71.24
CA LYS A 4 -29.38 29.71 -70.12
C LYS A 4 -30.11 28.87 -69.08
N TYR A 5 -29.39 28.51 -68.01
CA TYR A 5 -29.98 28.25 -66.70
C TYR A 5 -30.13 29.58 -65.94
N PRO A 6 -31.26 29.79 -65.24
CA PRO A 6 -31.25 30.58 -64.03
C PRO A 6 -31.60 29.72 -62.81
N ALA A 7 -30.88 30.02 -61.74
CA ALA A 7 -31.01 29.49 -60.40
C ALA A 7 -32.38 29.82 -59.77
N ARG A 8 -32.87 28.89 -58.94
CA ARG A 8 -33.69 29.22 -57.77
C ARG A 8 -33.15 28.51 -56.55
N ILE A 9 -32.60 29.33 -55.66
CA ILE A 9 -32.18 29.06 -54.29
C ILE A 9 -33.41 29.16 -53.37
N CYS A 10 -33.27 28.59 -52.17
CA CYS A 10 -34.06 28.81 -50.96
C CYS A 10 -35.37 28.04 -50.87
N VAL A 11 -35.40 27.01 -50.03
CA VAL A 11 -35.88 27.05 -48.63
C VAL A 11 -35.66 25.63 -48.13
N HIS A 12 -34.58 25.34 -47.38
CA HIS A 12 -34.46 24.12 -46.52
C HIS A 12 -33.17 24.10 -45.67
N GLN A 13 -32.33 25.15 -45.69
CA GLN A 13 -31.11 25.24 -44.88
C GLN A 13 -31.26 25.99 -43.54
N ALA A 14 -32.49 26.30 -43.10
CA ALA A 14 -32.72 27.05 -41.86
C ALA A 14 -33.18 26.21 -40.65
N PHE A 15 -33.37 24.89 -40.79
CA PHE A 15 -33.97 24.08 -39.71
C PHE A 15 -33.05 23.02 -39.06
N CYS A 16 -31.83 22.79 -39.55
CA CYS A 16 -30.90 21.84 -38.92
C CYS A 16 -29.82 22.46 -38.03
N ALA A 17 -29.68 23.79 -38.00
CA ALA A 17 -28.58 24.45 -37.30
C ALA A 17 -28.91 24.91 -35.85
N ILE A 18 -30.15 24.78 -35.39
CA ILE A 18 -30.57 25.26 -34.05
C ILE A 18 -30.77 24.10 -33.05
N ALA A 19 -30.94 22.86 -33.51
CA ALA A 19 -31.05 21.69 -32.63
C ALA A 19 -29.70 21.12 -32.16
N CYS A 20 -28.59 21.40 -32.87
CA CYS A 20 -27.26 20.92 -32.49
C CYS A 20 -26.53 21.80 -31.45
N THR A 21 -27.03 23.00 -31.16
CA THR A 21 -26.31 23.98 -30.33
C THR A 21 -26.79 24.02 -28.88
N PHE A 22 -27.96 23.44 -28.56
CA PHE A 22 -28.46 23.34 -27.19
C PHE A 22 -28.13 22.01 -26.48
N LEU A 23 -27.75 20.97 -27.24
CA LEU A 23 -27.34 19.68 -26.65
C LEU A 23 -25.86 19.63 -26.23
N THR A 24 -25.02 20.53 -26.76
CA THR A 24 -23.58 20.63 -26.42
C THR A 24 -23.30 21.49 -25.19
N ILE A 25 -24.23 22.37 -24.79
CA ILE A 25 -24.07 23.27 -23.63
C ILE A 25 -24.53 22.62 -22.32
N PHE A 26 -25.41 21.61 -22.37
CA PHE A 26 -25.80 20.86 -21.17
C PHE A 26 -24.90 19.66 -20.84
N PHE A 27 -23.98 19.27 -21.73
CA PHE A 27 -23.07 18.13 -21.53
C PHE A 27 -21.61 18.51 -21.24
N THR A 28 -21.28 19.80 -21.17
CA THR A 28 -19.91 20.28 -20.90
C THR A 28 -19.76 21.08 -19.60
N CYS A 29 -20.74 20.97 -18.69
CA CYS A 29 -20.67 21.53 -17.33
C CYS A 29 -20.87 20.48 -16.23
N SER A 30 -20.71 19.20 -16.56
CA SER A 30 -20.30 18.20 -15.56
C SER A 30 -18.78 18.20 -15.54
N CYS A 31 -18.20 19.31 -15.07
CA CYS A 31 -16.85 19.28 -14.55
C CYS A 31 -16.87 18.19 -13.48
N LEU A 32 -16.32 17.05 -13.87
CA LEU A 32 -15.78 16.03 -13.02
C LEU A 32 -15.04 16.75 -11.90
N PHE A 33 -15.70 16.98 -10.78
CA PHE A 33 -15.03 17.02 -9.50
C PHE A 33 -14.59 15.59 -9.21
N SER A 34 -13.67 15.08 -10.03
CA SER A 34 -12.65 14.20 -9.51
C SER A 34 -11.98 15.04 -8.43
N SER A 35 -12.31 14.77 -7.17
CA SER A 35 -11.55 15.27 -6.05
C SER A 35 -10.17 14.61 -6.14
N ALA A 36 -9.34 15.10 -7.07
CA ALA A 36 -7.91 14.92 -7.01
C ALA A 36 -7.54 15.47 -5.64
N GLN A 37 -7.10 14.58 -4.75
CA GLN A 37 -6.46 15.00 -3.50
C GLN A 37 -5.32 15.93 -3.93
N SER A 38 -5.51 17.22 -3.70
CA SER A 38 -4.50 18.22 -4.01
C SER A 38 -3.35 17.97 -3.04
N ASN A 39 -2.24 17.47 -3.55
CA ASN A 39 -1.00 17.41 -2.81
C ASN A 39 -0.19 18.68 -3.13
N ARG A 40 0.64 19.11 -2.19
CA ARG A 40 1.58 20.23 -2.36
C ARG A 40 3.00 19.78 -1.99
N ALA A 41 3.98 20.58 -2.39
CA ALA A 41 5.34 20.43 -1.86
C ALA A 41 5.36 20.66 -0.34
N PRO A 42 6.22 19.95 0.41
CA PRO A 42 6.39 20.13 1.85
C PRO A 42 6.96 21.52 2.16
N THR A 43 6.61 22.08 3.32
CA THR A 43 7.36 23.22 3.88
C THR A 43 8.73 22.75 4.38
N PRO A 44 9.70 23.64 4.66
CA PRO A 44 11.01 23.24 5.20
C PRO A 44 10.92 22.41 6.49
N GLU A 45 9.99 22.74 7.39
CA GLU A 45 9.77 22.02 8.64
C GLU A 45 9.22 20.61 8.39
N GLU A 46 8.26 20.48 7.47
CA GLU A 46 7.69 19.20 7.08
C GLU A 46 8.73 18.33 6.38
N ARG A 47 9.55 18.91 5.48
CA ARG A 47 10.67 18.21 4.84
C ARG A 47 11.66 17.70 5.87
N THR A 48 11.98 18.49 6.89
CA THR A 48 12.86 18.06 7.99
C THR A 48 12.29 16.84 8.74
N ALA A 49 10.98 16.84 9.03
CA ALA A 49 10.31 15.72 9.69
C ALA A 49 10.25 14.48 8.81
N ILE A 50 9.99 14.66 7.50
CA ILE A 50 10.01 13.58 6.51
C ILE A 50 11.40 12.96 6.41
N ASP A 51 12.43 13.79 6.20
CA ASP A 51 13.80 13.34 6.05
C ASP A 51 14.25 12.58 7.30
N ARG A 52 13.91 13.06 8.50
CA ARG A 52 14.15 12.33 9.76
C ARG A 52 13.49 10.94 9.74
N THR A 53 12.24 10.86 9.30
CA THR A 53 11.52 9.58 9.20
C THR A 53 12.19 8.63 8.21
N VAL A 54 12.60 9.13 7.04
CA VAL A 54 13.29 8.35 6.00
C VAL A 54 14.62 7.80 6.53
N HIS A 55 15.41 8.63 7.22
CA HIS A 55 16.67 8.21 7.82
C HIS A 55 16.51 7.12 8.90
N ALA A 56 15.36 7.06 9.58
CA ALA A 56 15.05 6.03 10.56
C ALA A 56 14.51 4.74 9.92
N VAL A 57 13.62 4.86 8.92
CA VAL A 57 12.92 3.71 8.31
C VAL A 57 13.81 2.97 7.31
N LEU A 58 14.54 3.68 6.46
CA LEU A 58 15.27 3.06 5.35
C LEU A 58 16.34 2.04 5.80
N PRO A 59 17.18 2.32 6.82
CA PRO A 59 18.13 1.32 7.31
C PRO A 59 17.47 0.07 7.89
N VAL A 60 16.24 0.20 8.42
CA VAL A 60 15.46 -0.95 8.89
C VAL A 60 14.95 -1.77 7.71
N MET A 61 14.41 -1.13 6.66
CA MET A 61 13.96 -1.82 5.45
C MET A 61 15.11 -2.55 4.73
N GLN A 62 16.32 -1.99 4.74
CA GLN A 62 17.49 -2.62 4.14
C GLN A 62 17.86 -3.97 4.79
N GLN A 63 17.55 -4.15 6.08
CA GLN A 63 17.81 -5.40 6.82
C GLN A 63 16.91 -6.58 6.38
N PHE A 64 15.91 -6.35 5.54
CA PHE A 64 15.10 -7.42 4.95
C PHE A 64 15.84 -8.18 3.85
N THR A 65 16.94 -7.61 3.35
CA THR A 65 17.81 -8.22 2.35
C THR A 65 18.98 -8.95 3.00
N ASP A 66 19.36 -10.09 2.43
CA ASP A 66 20.50 -10.90 2.88
C ASP A 66 20.97 -11.81 1.72
N GLU A 67 21.68 -12.90 1.99
CA GLU A 67 22.11 -13.85 0.96
C GLU A 67 20.95 -14.51 0.20
N ASN A 68 19.77 -14.64 0.83
CA ASN A 68 18.59 -15.28 0.28
C ASN A 68 17.58 -14.27 -0.28
N TRP A 69 17.52 -13.05 0.27
CA TRP A 69 16.47 -12.09 -0.03
C TRP A 69 17.01 -10.83 -0.73
N THR A 70 16.26 -10.33 -1.70
CA THR A 70 16.52 -9.06 -2.39
C THR A 70 15.27 -8.19 -2.45
N ILE A 71 15.47 -6.89 -2.57
CA ILE A 71 14.40 -5.96 -2.96
C ILE A 71 14.12 -6.14 -4.46
N ILE A 72 12.83 -6.19 -4.82
CA ILE A 72 12.38 -6.20 -6.22
C ILE A 72 11.49 -4.99 -6.55
N LYS A 73 10.85 -4.41 -5.53
CA LYS A 73 10.12 -3.15 -5.62
C LYS A 73 10.26 -2.40 -4.30
N GLY A 74 10.37 -1.09 -4.39
CA GLY A 74 10.50 -0.22 -3.24
C GLY A 74 11.56 0.81 -3.53
N ASP A 75 11.12 1.95 -4.02
CA ASP A 75 11.93 3.14 -4.01
C ASP A 75 11.46 3.97 -2.83
N THR A 76 12.40 4.55 -2.09
CA THR A 76 12.07 5.85 -1.51
C THR A 76 12.02 6.74 -2.73
N ASP A 77 10.82 7.18 -3.15
CA ASP A 77 10.72 8.18 -4.21
C ASP A 77 11.75 9.28 -3.90
N SER A 78 12.39 9.83 -4.96
CA SER A 78 13.41 10.87 -4.80
C SER A 78 12.91 11.84 -3.75
N PRO A 79 13.70 12.28 -2.77
CA PRO A 79 13.15 13.05 -1.66
C PRO A 79 12.46 14.35 -2.13
N ASP A 80 12.68 14.76 -3.38
CA ASP A 80 12.01 15.85 -4.08
C ASP A 80 10.58 15.56 -4.58
N ASP A 81 10.18 14.28 -4.63
CA ASP A 81 8.85 13.81 -5.02
C ASP A 81 7.86 13.71 -3.83
N TYR A 82 8.32 14.02 -2.62
CA TYR A 82 7.46 13.99 -1.45
C TYR A 82 6.37 15.04 -1.55
N SER A 83 5.13 14.57 -1.45
CA SER A 83 3.95 15.42 -1.51
C SER A 83 3.13 15.29 -0.24
N VAL A 84 2.63 16.43 0.24
CA VAL A 84 1.87 16.56 1.49
C VAL A 84 0.42 16.91 1.15
N SER A 85 -0.53 16.27 1.82
CA SER A 85 -1.95 16.55 1.61
C SER A 85 -2.34 17.99 1.98
N THR A 86 -3.15 18.65 1.14
CA THR A 86 -3.69 19.99 1.43
C THR A 86 -4.93 20.00 2.32
N LYS A 87 -5.53 18.84 2.65
CA LYS A 87 -6.77 18.74 3.44
C LYS A 87 -6.66 17.72 4.57
N PRO A 88 -6.06 18.07 5.71
CA PRO A 88 -5.72 17.08 6.72
C PRO A 88 -6.69 17.14 7.88
N GLN A 89 -7.12 15.96 8.30
CA GLN A 89 -7.67 15.72 9.63
C GLN A 89 -6.60 15.16 10.59
N VAL A 90 -5.33 15.13 10.16
CA VAL A 90 -4.16 14.50 10.81
C VAL A 90 -2.93 15.41 10.68
N PRO A 91 -1.87 15.24 11.49
CA PRO A 91 -0.57 15.84 11.19
C PRO A 91 -0.05 15.35 9.84
N VAL A 92 0.99 16.00 9.31
CA VAL A 92 1.52 15.80 7.95
C VAL A 92 1.47 14.33 7.51
N ASN A 93 0.57 14.02 6.57
CA ASN A 93 0.45 12.70 5.95
C ASN A 93 1.23 12.74 4.65
N THR A 94 2.27 11.93 4.56
CA THR A 94 3.24 11.98 3.48
C THR A 94 3.19 10.69 2.69
N ALA A 95 3.44 10.82 1.39
CA ALA A 95 3.59 9.69 0.49
C ALA A 95 5.06 9.44 0.11
N PRO A 96 6.05 9.30 1.03
CA PRO A 96 7.37 8.82 0.67
C PRO A 96 7.48 7.30 0.82
N PHE A 97 6.56 6.70 1.58
CA PHE A 97 6.64 5.30 1.98
C PHE A 97 5.59 4.50 1.24
N ASN A 98 6.03 3.93 0.12
CA ASN A 98 5.27 3.01 -0.69
C ASN A 98 5.28 1.60 -0.07
N THR A 99 4.65 0.66 -0.78
CA THR A 99 4.84 -0.77 -0.54
C THR A 99 6.23 -1.19 -1.01
N TRP A 100 7.05 -1.76 -0.13
CA TRP A 100 8.25 -2.52 -0.50
C TRP A 100 7.86 -3.98 -0.76
N GLN A 101 8.50 -4.58 -1.76
CA GLN A 101 8.42 -6.00 -2.05
C GLN A 101 9.83 -6.58 -2.06
N PHE A 102 10.02 -7.60 -1.24
CA PHE A 102 11.21 -8.41 -1.16
C PHE A 102 10.91 -9.80 -1.70
N SER A 103 11.83 -10.35 -2.48
CA SER A 103 11.71 -11.69 -3.05
C SER A 103 12.96 -12.51 -2.75
N VAL A 104 12.78 -13.82 -2.66
CA VAL A 104 13.90 -14.76 -2.68
C VAL A 104 14.70 -14.58 -3.98
N LYS A 105 16.02 -14.50 -3.86
CA LYS A 105 16.98 -14.39 -4.97
C LYS A 105 17.07 -15.72 -5.71
N GLU A 106 16.99 -15.68 -7.03
CA GLU A 106 17.30 -16.84 -7.86
C GLU A 106 18.72 -17.35 -7.55
N ASN A 107 18.88 -18.67 -7.56
CA ASN A 107 20.12 -19.39 -7.25
C ASN A 107 20.66 -19.23 -5.81
N SER A 108 19.95 -18.55 -4.90
CA SER A 108 20.28 -18.56 -3.47
C SER A 108 20.08 -19.95 -2.84
N PRO A 109 20.66 -20.24 -1.65
CA PRO A 109 20.41 -21.47 -0.93
C PRO A 109 18.91 -21.76 -0.75
N LEU A 110 18.14 -20.76 -0.28
CA LEU A 110 16.69 -20.89 -0.11
C LEU A 110 15.97 -21.16 -1.43
N TRP A 111 16.40 -20.53 -2.52
CA TRP A 111 15.84 -20.80 -3.86
C TRP A 111 16.08 -22.26 -4.27
N ASN A 112 17.34 -22.70 -4.27
CA ASN A 112 17.73 -24.02 -4.76
C ASN A 112 17.08 -25.15 -3.94
N GLU A 113 17.00 -24.97 -2.62
CA GLU A 113 16.50 -26.01 -1.71
C GLU A 113 14.97 -26.05 -1.60
N LYS A 114 14.29 -24.89 -1.66
CA LYS A 114 12.86 -24.80 -1.35
C LYS A 114 12.01 -24.33 -2.53
N LEU A 115 12.38 -23.24 -3.19
CA LEU A 115 11.50 -22.63 -4.22
C LEU A 115 11.63 -23.31 -5.58
N HIS A 116 12.84 -23.59 -6.04
CA HIS A 116 13.07 -24.20 -7.35
C HIS A 116 12.33 -25.53 -7.53
N PRO A 117 12.33 -26.46 -6.56
CA PRO A 117 11.53 -27.69 -6.67
C PRO A 117 10.01 -27.46 -6.78
N LEU A 118 9.49 -26.36 -6.21
CA LEU A 118 8.09 -25.98 -6.31
C LEU A 118 7.80 -25.33 -7.67
N PHE A 119 8.70 -24.47 -8.14
CA PHE A 119 8.64 -23.83 -9.45
C PHE A 119 8.60 -24.86 -10.58
N GLU A 120 9.49 -25.84 -10.57
CA GLU A 120 9.52 -26.93 -11.57
C GLU A 120 8.18 -27.68 -11.64
N LYS A 121 7.59 -27.99 -10.48
CA LYS A 121 6.26 -28.62 -10.40
C LYS A 121 5.13 -27.74 -10.92
N LEU A 122 5.27 -26.41 -10.83
CA LEU A 122 4.29 -25.46 -11.37
C LEU A 122 4.41 -25.30 -12.88
N MET A 123 5.63 -25.31 -13.43
CA MET A 123 5.92 -25.18 -14.86
C MET A 123 5.60 -26.45 -15.65
N HIS A 124 5.54 -27.59 -14.98
CA HIS A 124 5.13 -28.87 -15.56
C HIS A 124 3.80 -29.34 -14.94
N PRO A 125 2.69 -28.63 -15.17
CA PRO A 125 1.40 -29.04 -14.65
C PRO A 125 1.00 -30.41 -15.24
N PRO A 126 0.22 -31.23 -14.51
CA PRO A 126 -0.30 -32.48 -15.04
C PRO A 126 -1.04 -32.23 -16.37
N ALA A 127 -0.83 -33.08 -17.37
CA ALA A 127 -1.33 -32.90 -18.74
C ALA A 127 -2.87 -32.89 -18.86
N GLU A 128 -3.60 -33.28 -17.81
CA GLU A 128 -5.05 -33.42 -17.80
C GLU A 128 -5.66 -32.79 -16.53
N TYR A 129 -6.07 -31.52 -16.59
CA TYR A 129 -6.82 -30.84 -15.52
C TYR A 129 -8.30 -31.27 -15.47
N ASN A 130 -8.54 -32.58 -15.42
CA ASN A 130 -9.86 -33.16 -15.64
C ASN A 130 -10.59 -33.41 -14.31
N ASP A 131 -9.87 -33.36 -13.18
CA ASP A 131 -10.38 -33.62 -11.84
C ASP A 131 -10.20 -32.41 -10.90
N SER A 132 -11.26 -32.10 -10.15
CA SER A 132 -11.29 -31.13 -9.05
C SER A 132 -10.18 -31.32 -8.01
N THR A 133 -9.67 -32.55 -7.83
CA THR A 133 -8.58 -32.87 -6.90
C THR A 133 -7.24 -32.33 -7.37
N GLN A 134 -6.91 -32.46 -8.66
CA GLN A 134 -5.65 -32.00 -9.21
C GLN A 134 -5.58 -30.47 -9.28
N MET A 135 -6.70 -29.83 -9.63
CA MET A 135 -6.84 -28.37 -9.55
C MET A 135 -6.63 -27.85 -8.12
N LYS A 136 -7.16 -28.54 -7.10
CA LYS A 136 -6.90 -28.20 -5.68
C LYS A 136 -5.43 -28.35 -5.31
N ALA A 137 -4.78 -29.44 -5.75
CA ALA A 137 -3.36 -29.67 -5.49
C ALA A 137 -2.47 -28.60 -6.13
N TRP A 138 -2.74 -28.23 -7.39
CA TRP A 138 -2.02 -27.17 -8.09
C TRP A 138 -2.22 -25.80 -7.41
N LYS A 139 -3.46 -25.47 -7.01
CA LYS A 139 -3.74 -24.23 -6.24
C LYS A 139 -2.97 -24.19 -4.92
N ARG A 140 -2.87 -25.33 -4.21
CA ARG A 140 -2.08 -25.41 -2.97
C ARG A 140 -0.60 -25.19 -3.24
N LEU A 141 -0.07 -25.82 -4.28
CA LEU A 141 1.33 -25.67 -4.69
C LEU A 141 1.66 -24.22 -5.10
N SER A 142 0.78 -23.59 -5.88
CA SER A 142 0.93 -22.19 -6.28
C SER A 142 0.91 -21.28 -5.06
N LYS A 143 -0.02 -21.51 -4.12
CA LYS A 143 -0.06 -20.77 -2.86
C LYS A 143 1.23 -20.93 -2.06
N GLU A 144 1.73 -22.15 -1.90
CA GLU A 144 2.97 -22.45 -1.17
C GLU A 144 4.17 -21.74 -1.80
N TYR A 145 4.29 -21.77 -3.14
CA TYR A 145 5.35 -21.09 -3.88
C TYR A 145 5.31 -19.57 -3.67
N HIS A 146 4.15 -18.94 -3.89
CA HIS A 146 4.02 -17.47 -3.74
C HIS A 146 4.25 -17.03 -2.30
N ASN A 147 3.75 -17.78 -1.32
CA ASN A 147 3.97 -17.47 0.09
C ASN A 147 5.45 -17.54 0.48
N LEU A 148 6.21 -18.52 -0.02
CA LEU A 148 7.64 -18.63 0.27
C LEU A 148 8.48 -17.60 -0.46
N LYS A 149 7.99 -17.08 -1.59
CA LYS A 149 8.74 -16.22 -2.49
C LYS A 149 8.79 -14.78 -2.04
N ASP A 150 7.66 -14.22 -1.62
CA ASP A 150 7.49 -12.78 -1.50
C ASP A 150 7.17 -12.33 -0.06
N ILE A 151 7.71 -11.17 0.30
CA ILE A 151 7.32 -10.39 1.48
C ILE A 151 7.00 -8.98 1.04
N PHE A 152 5.87 -8.47 1.53
CA PHE A 152 5.41 -7.12 1.32
C PHE A 152 5.51 -6.35 2.62
N VAL A 153 6.02 -5.13 2.54
CA VAL A 153 6.08 -4.21 3.67
C VAL A 153 5.42 -2.91 3.27
N GLU A 154 4.51 -2.42 4.09
CA GLU A 154 3.94 -1.08 3.96
C GLU A 154 4.35 -0.27 5.18
N VAL A 155 4.74 0.97 4.96
CA VAL A 155 5.02 1.91 6.05
C VAL A 155 4.09 3.10 5.89
N GLU A 156 3.30 3.38 6.90
CA GLU A 156 2.37 4.48 6.95
C GLU A 156 2.80 5.45 8.05
N VAL A 157 2.82 6.75 7.77
CA VAL A 157 3.06 7.79 8.77
C VAL A 157 1.76 8.47 9.18
N ASN A 158 1.68 8.90 10.43
CA ASN A 158 0.52 9.60 10.98
C ASN A 158 -0.81 8.91 10.65
N ARG A 159 -0.83 7.57 10.77
CA ARG A 159 -1.99 6.74 10.53
C ARG A 159 -3.05 7.05 11.60
N PRO A 160 -4.24 7.58 11.24
CA PRO A 160 -5.26 7.96 12.24
C PRO A 160 -5.97 6.78 12.87
N GLY A 161 -5.98 5.62 12.20
CA GLY A 161 -6.73 4.46 12.62
C GLY A 161 -6.06 3.17 12.22
N LEU A 162 -6.03 2.22 13.15
CA LEU A 162 -5.61 0.86 12.89
C LEU A 162 -6.83 -0.05 12.95
N LEU A 163 -7.21 -0.59 11.79
CA LEU A 163 -8.18 -1.67 11.67
C LEU A 163 -7.50 -2.96 12.13
N VAL A 164 -7.34 -3.06 13.43
CA VAL A 164 -6.99 -4.32 14.07
C VAL A 164 -8.29 -4.84 14.64
N ASN A 165 -8.66 -6.07 14.30
CA ASN A 165 -9.61 -6.81 15.11
C ASN A 165 -8.76 -7.49 16.20
N PRO A 166 -8.49 -6.83 17.35
CA PRO A 166 -7.93 -7.54 18.45
C PRO A 166 -9.02 -8.51 18.90
N ASP A 167 -9.02 -9.74 18.41
CA ASP A 167 -9.61 -10.80 19.20
C ASP A 167 -9.04 -10.63 20.62
N LYS A 168 -9.82 -10.89 21.68
CA LYS A 168 -9.32 -10.68 23.06
C LYS A 168 -7.99 -11.40 23.34
N ASN A 169 -7.63 -12.35 22.46
CA ASN A 169 -6.40 -13.12 22.45
C ASN A 169 -5.36 -12.71 21.37
N SER A 170 -5.65 -11.79 20.44
CA SER A 170 -4.76 -11.46 19.31
C SER A 170 -3.82 -10.29 19.57
N LYS A 171 -3.82 -9.73 20.79
CA LYS A 171 -2.59 -9.15 21.35
C LYS A 171 -1.59 -10.28 21.57
N GLU A 172 -1.02 -10.80 20.48
CA GLU A 172 0.21 -11.55 20.62
C GLU A 172 1.20 -10.56 21.24
N ASN A 173 1.55 -10.79 22.50
CA ASN A 173 2.48 -9.96 23.26
C ASN A 173 3.90 -10.25 22.75
N LEU A 174 4.11 -10.13 21.45
CA LEU A 174 5.41 -10.06 20.80
C LEU A 174 6.00 -8.77 21.34
N ARG A 175 6.77 -8.89 22.42
CA ARG A 175 7.49 -7.78 23.05
C ARG A 175 8.60 -7.35 22.10
N ILE A 176 8.22 -6.68 21.01
CA ILE A 176 9.15 -6.12 20.03
C ILE A 176 9.61 -4.77 20.58
N PRO A 177 10.90 -4.60 20.89
CA PRO A 177 11.40 -3.33 21.42
C PRO A 177 11.02 -2.15 20.54
N GLY A 178 10.52 -1.08 21.15
CA GLY A 178 10.20 0.16 20.47
C GLY A 178 8.79 0.20 19.86
N CYS A 179 8.15 -0.95 19.66
CA CYS A 179 6.75 -1.01 19.27
C CYS A 179 5.87 -0.72 20.49
N ALA A 180 4.95 0.23 20.36
CA ALA A 180 3.91 0.43 21.35
C ALA A 180 2.80 -0.64 21.24
N PHE A 181 2.58 -1.15 20.03
CA PHE A 181 1.59 -2.16 19.73
C PHE A 181 2.08 -3.07 18.60
N VAL A 182 1.84 -4.39 18.75
CA VAL A 182 2.06 -5.38 17.69
C VAL A 182 0.84 -6.30 17.66
N ALA A 183 0.37 -6.64 16.47
CA ALA A 183 -0.69 -7.63 16.31
C ALA A 183 -0.56 -8.40 15.00
N LYS A 184 -1.01 -9.66 15.02
CA LYS A 184 -1.25 -10.42 13.81
C LYS A 184 -2.56 -9.94 13.18
N LEU A 185 -2.52 -9.61 11.89
CA LEU A 185 -3.68 -9.18 11.12
C LEU A 185 -4.51 -10.39 10.67
N PRO A 186 -5.85 -10.33 10.75
CA PRO A 186 -6.72 -11.31 10.13
C PRO A 186 -6.42 -11.42 8.63
N HIS A 187 -6.56 -12.62 8.06
CA HIS A 187 -6.27 -12.86 6.63
C HIS A 187 -6.99 -11.82 5.74
N ASP A 188 -8.28 -11.60 6.00
CA ASP A 188 -9.16 -10.70 5.25
C ASP A 188 -8.68 -9.23 5.19
N HIS A 189 -7.81 -8.80 6.11
CA HIS A 189 -7.32 -7.41 6.17
C HIS A 189 -6.21 -7.10 5.14
N TRP A 190 -5.59 -8.11 4.54
CA TRP A 190 -4.52 -7.94 3.56
C TRP A 190 -4.70 -8.77 2.27
N MET A 191 -5.84 -9.46 2.14
CA MET A 191 -6.20 -10.22 0.92
C MET A 191 -6.27 -9.38 -0.36
N GLY A 192 -6.34 -8.05 -0.26
CA GLY A 192 -6.32 -7.14 -1.41
C GLY A 192 -4.95 -7.00 -2.06
N ILE A 193 -3.87 -7.37 -1.36
CA ILE A 193 -2.48 -7.26 -1.84
C ILE A 193 -2.09 -8.56 -2.55
N ASP A 194 -2.18 -9.68 -1.85
CA ASP A 194 -2.11 -11.02 -2.44
C ASP A 194 -2.82 -12.03 -1.53
N ARG A 195 -3.76 -12.81 -2.09
CA ARG A 195 -4.53 -13.84 -1.38
C ARG A 195 -3.70 -15.08 -1.03
N SER A 196 -2.49 -15.20 -1.58
CA SER A 196 -1.61 -16.33 -1.38
C SER A 196 -0.77 -16.23 -0.11
N LEU A 197 -0.57 -15.02 0.44
CA LEU A 197 0.23 -14.81 1.64
C LEU A 197 -0.41 -15.54 2.84
N GLU A 198 0.39 -15.92 3.82
CA GLU A 198 -0.08 -16.68 4.99
C GLU A 198 -0.31 -15.84 6.24
N ALA A 199 0.50 -14.80 6.43
CA ALA A 199 0.43 -13.96 7.61
C ALA A 199 0.62 -12.49 7.27
N GLY A 200 -0.01 -11.64 8.09
CA GLY A 200 0.22 -10.21 8.15
C GLY A 200 0.44 -9.81 9.61
N TYR A 201 1.38 -8.91 9.85
CA TYR A 201 1.65 -8.33 11.17
C TYR A 201 1.66 -6.81 11.06
N VAL A 202 1.07 -6.14 12.04
CA VAL A 202 1.15 -4.70 12.18
C VAL A 202 2.02 -4.37 13.39
N LEU A 203 2.97 -3.46 13.19
CA LEU A 203 3.84 -2.88 14.21
C LEU A 203 3.52 -1.39 14.27
N SER A 204 3.30 -0.87 15.46
CA SER A 204 2.89 0.53 15.63
C SER A 204 3.81 1.24 16.61
N PHE A 205 4.40 2.33 16.13
CA PHE A 205 5.38 3.17 16.81
C PHE A 205 4.75 4.53 17.14
N GLY A 206 5.25 5.19 18.18
CA GLY A 206 4.64 6.40 18.75
C GLY A 206 3.71 6.11 19.93
N ASN A 207 2.99 7.13 20.39
CA ASN A 207 2.23 7.04 21.65
C ASN A 207 0.84 6.38 21.51
N TRP A 208 0.82 5.12 21.07
CA TRP A 208 -0.43 4.33 20.90
C TRP A 208 -1.14 4.01 22.23
N SER A 209 -0.54 4.30 23.39
CA SER A 209 -1.21 4.20 24.68
C SER A 209 -2.42 5.14 24.80
N THR A 210 -2.43 6.22 24.01
CA THR A 210 -3.53 7.19 23.95
C THR A 210 -4.68 6.75 23.04
N ALA A 211 -4.49 5.68 22.26
CA ALA A 211 -5.45 5.25 21.26
C ALA A 211 -6.72 4.68 21.92
N LYS A 212 -7.88 5.02 21.35
CA LYS A 212 -9.19 4.53 21.82
C LYS A 212 -9.78 3.53 20.84
N PHE A 213 -10.25 2.39 21.35
CA PHE A 213 -10.97 1.41 20.56
C PHE A 213 -12.40 1.88 20.27
N ARG A 214 -12.84 1.82 19.01
CA ARG A 214 -14.22 2.12 18.60
C ARG A 214 -14.94 0.84 18.20
N GLN A 215 -15.76 0.32 19.10
CA GLN A 215 -16.48 -0.93 18.90
C GLN A 215 -17.37 -0.97 17.64
N GLY A 216 -17.96 0.17 17.23
CA GLY A 216 -18.78 0.22 16.01
C GLY A 216 -17.99 0.16 14.70
N TYR A 217 -16.67 0.36 14.75
CA TYR A 217 -15.78 0.43 13.58
C TYR A 217 -14.66 -0.61 13.65
N ASN A 218 -14.55 -1.34 14.76
CA ASN A 218 -13.48 -2.30 15.05
C ASN A 218 -12.09 -1.74 14.73
N ASP A 219 -11.83 -0.49 15.13
CA ASP A 219 -10.56 0.19 14.95
C ASP A 219 -10.03 0.81 16.25
N TYR A 220 -8.71 0.94 16.33
CA TYR A 220 -8.05 1.82 17.29
C TYR A 220 -7.80 3.17 16.63
N ARG A 221 -8.29 4.26 17.24
CA ARG A 221 -8.03 5.63 16.78
C ARG A 221 -6.88 6.24 17.55
N PHE A 222 -5.84 6.63 16.84
CA PHE A 222 -4.71 7.38 17.39
C PHE A 222 -5.17 8.79 17.79
N HIS A 223 -4.65 9.30 18.91
CA HIS A 223 -4.91 10.66 19.34
C HIS A 223 -3.67 11.52 19.08
N PHE A 224 -3.75 12.38 18.06
CA PHE A 224 -2.68 13.30 17.72
C PHE A 224 -2.64 14.50 18.66
N VAL A 225 -1.44 14.83 19.12
CA VAL A 225 -1.17 16.01 19.96
C VAL A 225 -1.20 17.28 19.11
N HIS A 226 -0.72 17.20 17.88
CA HIS A 226 -0.60 18.30 16.93
C HIS A 226 -1.53 18.05 15.72
N PRO A 227 -2.77 18.56 15.75
CA PRO A 227 -3.69 18.46 14.61
C PRO A 227 -3.34 19.49 13.51
N ASN A 228 -4.11 19.46 12.42
CA ASN A 228 -4.15 20.51 11.38
C ASN A 228 -2.86 20.69 10.58
N ASN A 229 -2.32 19.62 9.99
CA ASN A 229 -1.12 19.71 9.13
C ASN A 229 0.14 20.22 9.83
N SER A 230 0.24 20.06 11.14
CA SER A 230 1.49 20.37 11.82
C SER A 230 2.64 19.51 11.27
N PRO A 231 3.89 20.01 11.27
CA PRO A 231 5.05 19.36 10.68
C PRO A 231 5.62 18.24 11.57
N PHE A 232 4.74 17.48 12.22
CA PHE A 232 5.10 16.44 13.18
C PHE A 232 4.72 15.06 12.63
N ILE A 233 5.57 14.07 12.90
CA ILE A 233 5.33 12.65 12.65
C ILE A 233 5.19 12.00 14.01
N GLU A 234 3.95 11.75 14.42
CA GLU A 234 3.63 11.29 15.78
C GLU A 234 3.44 9.79 15.88
N ASN A 235 3.17 9.13 14.75
CA ASN A 235 3.17 7.68 14.68
C ASN A 235 3.69 7.19 13.33
N ILE A 236 4.26 5.98 13.38
CA ILE A 236 4.68 5.20 12.21
C ILE A 236 4.04 3.82 12.39
N VAL A 237 3.44 3.30 11.33
CA VAL A 237 2.85 1.96 11.29
C VAL A 237 3.58 1.18 10.21
N ILE A 238 4.07 0.00 10.55
CA ILE A 238 4.71 -0.92 9.62
C ILE A 238 3.85 -2.16 9.52
N ILE A 239 3.41 -2.51 8.31
CA ILE A 239 2.63 -3.72 8.02
C ILE A 239 3.52 -4.66 7.23
N ILE A 240 3.74 -5.88 7.73
CA ILE A 240 4.58 -6.90 7.10
C ILE A 240 3.69 -8.08 6.73
N MET A 241 3.70 -8.49 5.46
CA MET A 241 2.85 -9.56 4.93
C MET A 241 3.66 -10.56 4.10
N GLY A 242 3.35 -11.85 4.21
CA GLY A 242 4.08 -12.92 3.52
C GLY A 242 4.25 -14.17 4.38
N ASN A 243 5.38 -14.84 4.20
CA ASN A 243 5.72 -16.05 4.92
C ASN A 243 5.84 -15.82 6.45
N GLU A 244 5.06 -16.54 7.25
CA GLU A 244 5.03 -16.33 8.70
C GLU A 244 6.38 -16.61 9.38
N GLN A 245 7.12 -17.64 8.95
CA GLN A 245 8.40 -17.99 9.55
C GLN A 245 9.42 -16.87 9.32
N ARG A 246 9.51 -16.34 8.10
CA ARG A 246 10.41 -15.24 7.78
C ARG A 246 10.00 -13.94 8.47
N ILE A 247 8.70 -13.65 8.58
CA ILE A 247 8.26 -12.48 9.36
C ILE A 247 8.72 -12.62 10.81
N LYS A 248 8.50 -13.76 11.45
CA LYS A 248 8.94 -13.99 12.84
C LYS A 248 10.46 -13.86 13.01
N GLU A 249 11.24 -14.36 12.05
CA GLU A 249 12.69 -14.15 12.01
C GLU A 249 13.04 -12.65 12.00
N LEU A 250 12.46 -11.88 11.06
CA LEU A 250 12.69 -10.44 10.93
C LEU A 250 12.30 -9.68 12.21
N LEU A 251 11.14 -10.01 12.79
CA LEU A 251 10.68 -9.43 14.06
C LEU A 251 11.69 -9.66 15.19
N SER A 252 12.36 -10.80 15.22
CA SER A 252 13.34 -11.14 16.27
C SER A 252 14.73 -10.55 16.06
N LYS A 253 15.14 -10.34 14.80
CA LYS A 253 16.52 -9.97 14.44
C LYS A 253 16.73 -8.46 14.33
N ILE A 254 15.72 -7.74 13.83
CA ILE A 254 15.81 -6.30 13.57
C ILE A 254 15.71 -5.51 14.87
N ASN A 255 16.52 -4.46 15.01
CA ASN A 255 16.39 -3.49 16.09
C ASN A 255 15.27 -2.48 15.80
N TRP A 256 14.04 -2.82 16.16
CA TRP A 256 12.87 -2.00 15.89
C TRP A 256 12.82 -0.68 16.69
N ASN A 257 13.64 -0.52 17.74
CA ASN A 257 13.75 0.75 18.47
C ASN A 257 14.16 1.92 17.55
N ASP A 258 14.94 1.64 16.50
CA ASP A 258 15.48 2.66 15.61
C ASP A 258 14.39 3.44 14.86
N ILE A 259 13.21 2.83 14.67
CA ILE A 259 12.05 3.49 14.05
C ILE A 259 11.56 4.69 14.88
N ASN A 260 11.70 4.65 16.22
CA ASN A 260 11.27 5.76 17.07
C ASN A 260 12.11 7.04 16.85
N ASN A 261 13.32 6.93 16.29
CA ASN A 261 14.12 8.09 15.90
C ASN A 261 13.50 8.86 14.72
N GLY A 262 12.59 8.22 13.98
CA GLY A 262 11.84 8.83 12.89
C GLY A 262 10.73 9.76 13.35
N LEU A 263 10.30 9.64 14.62
CA LEU A 263 9.24 10.47 15.17
C LEU A 263 9.74 11.90 15.40
N SER A 264 8.86 12.87 15.19
CA SER A 264 9.05 14.27 15.58
C SER A 264 7.94 14.64 16.54
N LEU A 265 8.17 14.36 17.82
CA LEU A 265 7.30 14.70 18.94
C LEU A 265 7.85 15.91 19.70
#